data_AF-A0A7C7W214-F1
#
_entry.id   AF-A0A7C7W214-F1
#
_cell.length_a   1.000
_cell.length_b   1.000
_cell.length_c   1.000
_cell.angle_alpha   90.00
_cell.angle_beta   90.00
_cell.angle_gamma   90.00
#
_symmetry.space_group_name_H-M   'P 1'
#
loop_
_entity.id
_entity.type
_entity.pdbx_description
1 polymer ?
#
loop_
_entity_poly.entity_id
_entity_poly.type
_entity_poly.pdbx_seq_one_letter_code
_entity_poly.pdbx_strand_id
1 'polypeptide(L)'
;MKTILIFPAQWYPTQPYLSTPYLTAYLRAKGWDVEQRDFNIASYEHYLSAPLLQNAEKLMAQRMESLKNQDSLSMKDKAHLDVLAMGLKFSDRIIAGVEEAKSVLRTPERFFDFSSYQQADMVIKSALKLVSDAHAPAVFSLSTFESGTRAEESTRRTHEATRDRKTNPFIHLYENNLIPGENWQNYDVVGISIIGISQIIPGLTLARQLKEKYPHLHITLGGP
;
A
#
# COMPACT_ATOMS: atom_id res chain seq x y z
N MET A 1 2.41 -27.46 12.66
CA MET A 1 2.65 -26.00 12.72
C MET A 1 2.35 -25.45 11.35
N LYS A 2 1.28 -24.66 11.22
CA LYS A 2 0.89 -24.07 9.95
C LYS A 2 1.49 -22.67 9.82
N THR A 3 2.16 -22.43 8.70
CA THR A 3 2.90 -21.18 8.46
C THR A 3 2.29 -20.44 7.27
N ILE A 4 2.23 -19.12 7.36
CA ILE A 4 1.93 -18.25 6.22
C ILE A 4 3.10 -17.32 5.94
N LEU A 5 3.56 -17.30 4.69
CA LEU A 5 4.60 -16.38 4.22
C LEU A 5 3.96 -15.25 3.41
N ILE A 6 4.25 -14.02 3.81
CA ILE A 6 3.64 -12.82 3.25
C ILE A 6 4.73 -11.97 2.60
N PHE A 7 4.48 -11.61 1.35
CA PHE A 7 5.18 -10.50 0.71
C PHE A 7 4.36 -9.21 0.92
N PRO A 8 4.82 -8.28 1.78
CA PRO A 8 4.04 -7.10 2.14
C PRO A 8 4.12 -6.04 1.05
N ALA A 9 3.17 -5.10 1.07
CA ALA A 9 3.38 -3.82 0.40
C ALA A 9 4.57 -3.08 1.03
N GLN A 10 5.21 -2.12 0.37
CA GLN A 10 5.07 -1.73 -1.04
C GLN A 10 6.26 -2.25 -1.85
N TRP A 11 6.01 -2.76 -3.05
CA TRP A 11 7.02 -3.15 -4.03
C TRP A 11 6.51 -2.98 -5.47
N TYR A 12 7.39 -2.77 -6.44
CA TYR A 12 6.97 -2.58 -7.83
C TYR A 12 6.26 -3.82 -8.38
N PRO A 13 4.98 -3.74 -8.82
CA PRO A 13 4.17 -4.92 -9.08
C PRO A 13 4.64 -5.74 -10.30
N THR A 14 5.39 -5.15 -11.23
CA THR A 14 5.97 -5.88 -12.36
C THR A 14 7.32 -6.54 -12.05
N GLN A 15 7.81 -6.41 -10.81
CA GLN A 15 9.05 -7.03 -10.33
C GLN A 15 8.72 -8.03 -9.21
N PRO A 16 8.13 -9.21 -9.54
CA PRO A 16 7.68 -10.15 -8.53
C PRO A 16 8.84 -10.64 -7.67
N TYR A 17 8.64 -10.69 -6.35
CA TYR A 17 9.65 -11.18 -5.44
C TYR A 17 9.65 -12.71 -5.35
N LEU A 18 10.77 -13.33 -5.70
CA LEU A 18 10.86 -14.78 -5.85
C LEU A 18 11.22 -15.53 -4.57
N SER A 19 11.77 -14.87 -3.54
CA SER A 19 12.25 -15.59 -2.36
C SER A 19 11.12 -16.19 -1.53
N THR A 20 9.94 -15.56 -1.44
CA THR A 20 8.79 -16.12 -0.72
C THR A 20 8.20 -17.35 -1.43
N PRO A 21 7.98 -17.39 -2.76
CA PRO A 21 7.68 -18.62 -3.49
C PRO A 21 8.74 -19.71 -3.31
N TYR A 22 10.02 -19.36 -3.41
CA TYR A 22 11.12 -20.32 -3.29
C TYR A 22 11.16 -20.96 -1.90
N LEU A 23 11.08 -20.15 -0.84
CA LEU A 23 11.03 -20.65 0.54
C LEU A 23 9.77 -21.49 0.78
N THR A 24 8.63 -21.09 0.23
CA THR A 24 7.38 -21.86 0.30
C THR A 24 7.56 -23.26 -0.31
N ALA A 25 8.13 -23.34 -1.52
CA ALA A 25 8.38 -24.62 -2.20
C ALA A 25 9.36 -25.50 -1.40
N TYR A 26 10.45 -24.91 -0.90
CA TYR A 26 11.44 -25.63 -0.10
C TYR A 26 10.84 -26.20 1.20
N LEU A 27 10.10 -25.39 1.97
CA LEU A 27 9.50 -25.83 3.22
C LEU A 27 8.44 -26.92 3.01
N ARG A 28 7.61 -26.79 1.97
CA ARG A 28 6.64 -27.82 1.58
C ARG A 28 7.33 -29.14 1.21
N ALA A 29 8.44 -29.09 0.48
CA ALA A 29 9.24 -30.27 0.15
C ALA A 29 9.86 -30.95 1.39
N LYS A 30 9.96 -30.24 2.52
CA LYS A 30 10.39 -30.76 3.83
C LYS A 30 9.23 -31.20 4.71
N GLY A 31 7.99 -31.22 4.20
CA GLY A 31 6.80 -31.68 4.92
C GLY A 31 6.15 -30.63 5.82
N TRP A 32 6.53 -29.35 5.72
CA TRP A 32 5.87 -28.28 6.46
C TRP A 32 4.58 -27.82 5.75
N ASP A 33 3.55 -27.52 6.54
CA ASP A 33 2.31 -26.89 6.05
C ASP A 33 2.53 -25.38 5.92
N VAL A 34 2.69 -24.92 4.69
CA VAL A 34 3.01 -23.52 4.37
C VAL A 34 2.07 -22.98 3.31
N GLU A 35 1.49 -21.82 3.58
CA GLU A 35 0.78 -20.99 2.60
C GLU A 35 1.56 -19.72 2.26
N GLN A 36 1.26 -19.14 1.11
CA GLN A 36 1.85 -17.88 0.65
C GLN A 36 0.73 -16.87 0.34
N ARG A 37 0.96 -15.59 0.65
CA ARG A 37 0.16 -14.47 0.15
C ARG A 37 1.03 -13.33 -0.34
N ASP A 38 0.61 -12.74 -1.46
CA ASP A 38 1.17 -11.51 -1.99
C ASP A 38 0.28 -10.33 -1.59
N PHE A 39 0.59 -9.72 -0.45
CA PHE A 39 -0.13 -8.55 0.04
C PHE A 39 0.29 -7.28 -0.72
N ASN A 40 1.41 -7.31 -1.46
CA ASN A 40 1.78 -6.20 -2.33
C ASN A 40 0.76 -6.03 -3.48
N ILE A 41 0.50 -7.10 -4.24
CA ILE A 41 -0.50 -7.08 -5.33
C ILE A 41 -1.91 -6.82 -4.78
N ALA A 42 -2.27 -7.45 -3.65
CA ALA A 42 -3.56 -7.22 -3.03
C ALA A 42 -3.76 -5.75 -2.60
N SER A 43 -2.69 -5.08 -2.16
CA SER A 43 -2.73 -3.64 -1.84
C SER A 43 -2.99 -2.80 -3.08
N TYR A 44 -2.32 -3.08 -4.20
CA TYR A 44 -2.56 -2.37 -5.45
C TYR A 44 -3.98 -2.59 -5.98
N GLU A 45 -4.51 -3.82 -5.94
CA GLU A 45 -5.89 -4.08 -6.35
C GLU A 45 -6.89 -3.27 -5.52
N HIS A 46 -6.63 -3.12 -4.23
CA HIS A 46 -7.46 -2.33 -3.33
C HIS A 46 -7.37 -0.83 -3.62
N TYR A 47 -6.17 -0.25 -3.65
CA TYR A 47 -5.99 1.19 -3.84
C TYR A 47 -6.31 1.66 -5.26
N LEU A 48 -6.16 0.80 -6.26
CA LEU A 48 -6.51 1.06 -7.66
C LEU A 48 -7.93 0.57 -7.97
N SER A 49 -8.89 0.94 -7.11
CA SER A 49 -10.30 0.67 -7.32
C SER A 49 -11.11 1.95 -7.14
N ALA A 50 -12.20 2.07 -7.90
CA ALA A 50 -13.04 3.27 -7.84
C ALA A 50 -13.54 3.61 -6.42
N PRO A 51 -14.03 2.66 -5.59
CA PRO A 51 -14.48 2.97 -4.24
C PRO A 51 -13.38 3.55 -3.35
N LEU A 52 -12.13 3.07 -3.50
CA LEU A 52 -11.02 3.55 -2.66
C LEU A 52 -10.46 4.88 -3.14
N LEU A 53 -10.43 5.12 -4.43
CA LEU A 53 -10.07 6.43 -4.97
C LEU A 53 -11.11 7.49 -4.63
N GLN A 54 -12.40 7.15 -4.60
CA GLN A 54 -13.46 8.04 -4.09
C GLN A 54 -13.28 8.35 -2.61
N ASN A 55 -12.82 7.38 -1.81
CA ASN A 55 -12.47 7.65 -0.41
C ASN A 55 -11.25 8.57 -0.29
N ALA A 56 -10.22 8.39 -1.12
CA ALA A 56 -9.08 9.28 -1.18
C ALA A 56 -9.50 10.71 -1.56
N GLU A 57 -10.36 10.86 -2.57
CA GLU A 57 -10.95 12.14 -2.97
C GLU A 57 -11.69 12.83 -1.81
N LYS A 58 -12.54 12.09 -1.07
CA LYS A 58 -13.23 12.63 0.11
C LYS A 58 -12.26 13.11 1.18
N LEU A 59 -11.20 12.34 1.46
CA LEU A 59 -10.15 12.72 2.41
C LEU A 59 -9.39 13.96 1.95
N MET A 60 -9.09 14.07 0.66
CA MET A 60 -8.45 15.25 0.06
C MET A 60 -9.33 16.50 0.19
N ALA A 61 -10.63 16.38 -0.08
CA ALA A 61 -11.59 17.48 0.07
C ALA A 61 -11.69 17.94 1.54
N GLN A 62 -11.78 17.01 2.49
CA GLN A 62 -11.79 17.32 3.93
C GLN A 62 -10.50 18.04 4.37
N ARG A 63 -9.34 17.59 3.89
CA ARG A 63 -8.06 18.24 4.16
C ARG A 63 -7.99 19.65 3.57
N MET A 64 -8.47 19.82 2.33
CA MET A 64 -8.48 21.11 1.66
C MET A 64 -9.33 22.13 2.44
N GLU A 65 -10.52 21.73 2.88
CA GLU A 65 -11.39 22.58 3.71
C GLU A 65 -10.76 22.88 5.08
N SER A 66 -10.13 21.88 5.72
CA SER A 66 -9.41 22.10 6.97
C SER A 66 -8.26 23.11 6.84
N LEU A 67 -7.58 23.14 5.70
CA LEU A 67 -6.51 24.12 5.43
C LEU A 67 -7.09 25.52 5.18
N LYS A 68 -8.14 25.64 4.36
CA LYS A 68 -8.78 26.93 4.07
C LYS A 68 -9.32 27.63 5.32
N ASN A 69 -9.74 26.86 6.32
CA ASN A 69 -10.27 27.38 7.58
C ASN A 69 -9.18 27.78 8.60
N GLN A 70 -7.90 27.72 8.25
CA GLN A 70 -6.82 28.20 9.13
C GLN A 70 -6.69 29.72 9.07
N ASP A 71 -6.48 30.34 10.24
CA ASP A 71 -6.32 31.81 10.35
C ASP A 71 -5.08 32.34 9.60
N SER A 72 -4.07 31.49 9.39
CA SER A 72 -2.88 31.82 8.61
C SER A 72 -2.36 30.57 7.90
N LEU A 73 -1.87 30.76 6.67
CA LEU A 73 -1.32 29.69 5.84
C LEU A 73 0.17 29.91 5.61
N SER A 74 0.98 28.91 5.94
CA SER A 74 2.39 28.89 5.54
C SER A 74 2.53 28.70 4.03
N MET A 75 3.73 28.95 3.48
CA MET A 75 4.01 28.65 2.07
C MET A 75 3.82 27.16 1.76
N LYS A 76 4.08 26.27 2.72
CA LYS A 76 3.88 24.83 2.58
C LYS A 76 2.39 24.48 2.51
N ASP A 77 1.55 25.17 3.27
CA ASP A 77 0.10 24.96 3.26
C ASP A 77 -0.53 25.44 1.95
N LYS A 78 -0.06 26.58 1.41
CA LYS A 78 -0.48 27.06 0.09
C LYS A 78 -0.11 26.07 -1.03
N ALA A 79 1.14 25.60 -1.03
CA ALA A 79 1.55 24.57 -1.99
C ALA A 79 0.74 23.27 -1.84
N HIS A 80 0.39 22.89 -0.60
CA HIS A 80 -0.44 21.72 -0.36
C HIS A 80 -1.88 21.92 -0.86
N LEU A 81 -2.46 23.10 -0.67
CA LEU A 81 -3.77 23.47 -1.22
C LEU A 81 -3.78 23.37 -2.75
N ASP A 82 -2.75 23.86 -3.43
CA ASP A 82 -2.64 23.77 -4.89
C ASP A 82 -2.61 22.31 -5.37
N VAL A 83 -1.86 21.45 -4.67
CA VAL A 83 -1.82 20.00 -4.95
C VAL A 83 -3.18 19.35 -4.76
N LEU A 84 -3.86 19.63 -3.64
CA LEU A 84 -5.19 19.07 -3.36
C LEU A 84 -6.23 19.55 -4.39
N ALA A 85 -6.24 20.84 -4.70
CA ALA A 85 -7.14 21.42 -5.70
C ALA A 85 -6.92 20.81 -7.10
N MET A 86 -5.65 20.61 -7.49
CA MET A 86 -5.32 19.98 -8.77
C MET A 86 -5.76 18.52 -8.82
N GLY A 87 -5.53 17.77 -7.74
CA GLY A 87 -5.95 16.37 -7.65
C GLY A 87 -7.47 16.22 -7.71
N LEU A 88 -8.21 17.03 -6.95
CA LEU A 88 -9.68 17.06 -6.96
C LEU A 88 -10.27 17.51 -8.31
N LYS A 89 -9.56 18.36 -9.06
CA LYS A 89 -9.99 18.77 -10.40
C LYS A 89 -10.00 17.62 -11.41
N PHE A 90 -9.11 16.64 -11.23
CA PHE A 90 -8.93 15.54 -12.18
C PHE A 90 -9.39 14.17 -11.63
N SER A 91 -9.81 14.10 -10.37
CA SER A 91 -10.17 12.87 -9.67
C SER A 91 -11.24 12.08 -10.41
N ASP A 92 -12.34 12.71 -10.83
CA ASP A 92 -13.43 12.06 -11.57
C ASP A 92 -12.92 11.28 -12.79
N ARG A 93 -12.07 11.90 -13.61
CA ARG A 93 -11.50 11.29 -14.81
C ARG A 93 -10.54 10.15 -14.46
N ILE A 94 -9.73 10.31 -13.42
CA ILE A 94 -8.78 9.29 -12.95
C ILE A 94 -9.55 8.07 -12.42
N ILE A 95 -10.56 8.30 -11.58
CA ILE A 95 -11.42 7.27 -10.98
C ILE A 95 -12.15 6.47 -12.06
N ALA A 96 -12.74 7.16 -13.05
CA ALA A 96 -13.42 6.49 -14.15
C ALA A 96 -12.47 5.66 -15.04
N GLY A 97 -11.20 6.04 -15.14
CA GLY A 97 -10.21 5.38 -16.00
C GLY A 97 -9.43 4.23 -15.34
N VAL A 98 -9.48 4.06 -14.01
CA VAL A 98 -8.54 3.16 -13.30
C VAL A 98 -8.71 1.68 -13.68
N GLU A 99 -9.95 1.21 -13.83
CA GLU A 99 -10.23 -0.20 -14.17
C GLU A 99 -9.76 -0.52 -15.61
N GLU A 100 -9.98 0.42 -16.53
CA GLU A 100 -9.52 0.29 -17.90
C GLU A 100 -7.99 0.30 -17.98
N ALA A 101 -7.33 1.17 -17.22
CA ALA A 101 -5.88 1.20 -17.12
C ALA A 101 -5.32 -0.13 -16.56
N LYS A 102 -5.95 -0.71 -15.52
CA LYS A 102 -5.60 -2.06 -15.04
C LYS A 102 -5.80 -3.12 -16.12
N SER A 103 -6.89 -3.04 -16.89
CA SER A 103 -7.16 -3.99 -17.98
C SER A 103 -6.09 -3.93 -19.07
N VAL A 104 -5.62 -2.74 -19.46
CA VAL A 104 -4.50 -2.57 -20.40
C VAL A 104 -3.27 -3.30 -19.88
N LEU A 105 -2.88 -3.05 -18.62
CA LEU A 105 -1.67 -3.63 -18.04
C LEU A 105 -1.74 -5.16 -17.86
N ARG A 106 -2.95 -5.74 -17.88
CA ARG A 106 -3.20 -7.18 -17.74
C ARG A 106 -3.39 -7.91 -19.07
N THR A 107 -3.49 -7.19 -20.19
CA THR A 107 -3.74 -7.77 -21.50
C THR A 107 -2.45 -7.72 -22.33
N PRO A 108 -1.80 -8.85 -22.65
CA PRO A 108 -0.49 -8.85 -23.32
C PRO A 108 -0.45 -7.98 -24.58
N GLU A 109 -1.45 -8.10 -25.45
CA GLU A 109 -1.51 -7.38 -26.72
C GLU A 109 -1.57 -5.86 -26.51
N ARG A 110 -2.27 -5.42 -25.46
CA ARG A 110 -2.45 -3.99 -25.13
C ARG A 110 -1.28 -3.45 -24.31
N PHE A 111 -0.67 -4.29 -23.48
CA PHE A 111 0.51 -3.96 -22.69
C PHE A 111 1.70 -3.65 -23.60
N PHE A 112 1.85 -4.39 -24.71
CA PHE A 112 2.92 -4.16 -25.68
C PHE A 112 2.60 -3.07 -26.73
N ASP A 113 1.39 -2.52 -26.75
CA ASP A 113 1.08 -1.31 -27.50
C ASP A 113 1.52 -0.07 -26.69
N PHE A 114 2.56 0.62 -27.16
CA PHE A 114 3.19 1.71 -26.40
C PHE A 114 2.22 2.85 -26.07
N SER A 115 1.31 3.20 -26.99
CA SER A 115 0.33 4.26 -26.79
C SER A 115 -0.66 3.90 -25.68
N SER A 116 -1.24 2.70 -25.75
CA SER A 116 -2.16 2.17 -24.72
C SER A 116 -1.47 2.06 -23.37
N TYR A 117 -0.27 1.49 -23.34
CA TYR A 117 0.54 1.36 -22.12
C TYR A 117 0.82 2.72 -21.48
N GLN A 118 1.29 3.71 -22.25
CA GLN A 118 1.63 5.03 -21.72
C GLN A 118 0.43 5.72 -21.08
N GLN A 119 -0.75 5.62 -21.71
CA GLN A 119 -1.97 6.19 -21.16
C GLN A 119 -2.41 5.48 -19.88
N ALA A 120 -2.37 4.14 -19.87
CA ALA A 120 -2.70 3.35 -18.70
C ALA A 120 -1.75 3.63 -17.52
N ASP A 121 -0.44 3.64 -17.77
CA ASP A 121 0.59 3.95 -16.77
C ASP A 121 0.40 5.35 -16.16
N MET A 122 0.06 6.36 -16.99
CA MET A 122 -0.26 7.70 -16.51
C MET A 122 -1.50 7.70 -15.58
N VAL A 123 -2.55 6.96 -15.93
CA VAL A 123 -3.75 6.83 -15.09
C VAL A 123 -3.43 6.13 -13.77
N ILE A 124 -2.68 5.03 -13.79
CA ILE A 124 -2.27 4.31 -12.58
C ILE A 124 -1.42 5.20 -11.65
N LYS A 125 -0.43 5.91 -12.21
CA LYS A 125 0.39 6.86 -11.44
C LYS A 125 -0.44 7.99 -10.84
N SER A 126 -1.40 8.51 -11.61
CA SER A 126 -2.30 9.57 -11.13
C SER A 126 -3.24 9.06 -10.03
N ALA A 127 -3.75 7.84 -10.16
CA ALA A 127 -4.59 7.20 -9.15
C ALA A 127 -3.84 7.01 -7.82
N LEU A 128 -2.61 6.48 -7.85
CA LEU A 128 -1.77 6.36 -6.65
C LEU A 128 -1.42 7.72 -6.05
N LYS A 129 -1.25 8.75 -6.91
CA LYS A 129 -1.04 10.12 -6.43
C LYS A 129 -2.24 10.66 -5.65
N LEU A 130 -3.48 10.34 -6.02
CA LEU A 130 -4.66 10.70 -5.20
C LEU A 130 -4.57 10.08 -3.80
N VAL A 131 -4.18 8.80 -3.71
CA VAL A 131 -3.97 8.13 -2.41
C VAL A 131 -2.84 8.79 -1.63
N SER A 132 -1.72 9.11 -2.29
CA SER A 132 -0.60 9.83 -1.67
C SER A 132 -1.01 11.20 -1.13
N ASP A 133 -1.74 12.00 -1.91
CA ASP A 133 -2.18 13.35 -1.52
C ASP A 133 -3.18 13.30 -0.35
N ALA A 134 -4.06 12.29 -0.33
CA ALA A 134 -4.96 12.01 0.79
C ALA A 134 -4.23 11.64 2.09
N HIS A 135 -2.99 11.18 2.01
CA HIS A 135 -2.16 10.74 3.13
C HIS A 135 -0.88 11.56 3.32
N ALA A 136 -0.78 12.74 2.69
CA ALA A 136 0.37 13.64 2.82
C ALA A 136 0.78 13.85 4.30
N PRO A 137 2.09 13.89 4.62
CA PRO A 137 3.22 13.96 3.70
C PRO A 137 3.67 12.61 3.12
N ALA A 138 2.95 11.51 3.37
CA ALA A 138 3.34 10.22 2.81
C ALA A 138 3.29 10.23 1.28
N VAL A 139 4.33 9.67 0.66
CA VAL A 139 4.46 9.49 -0.78
C VAL A 139 4.14 8.04 -1.10
N PHE A 140 3.19 7.80 -2.01
CA PHE A 140 2.86 6.46 -2.48
C PHE A 140 2.80 6.41 -4.01
N SER A 141 3.59 5.51 -4.60
CA SER A 141 3.66 5.30 -6.04
C SER A 141 3.85 3.81 -6.38
N LEU A 142 4.04 3.51 -7.67
CA LEU A 142 4.39 2.15 -8.10
C LEU A 142 5.77 1.72 -7.58
N SER A 143 6.71 2.65 -7.40
CA SER A 143 8.11 2.35 -7.06
C SER A 143 8.48 2.62 -5.62
N THR A 144 7.69 3.41 -4.89
CA THR A 144 8.05 3.78 -3.52
C THR A 144 6.83 3.96 -2.63
N PHE A 145 7.05 3.70 -1.35
CA PHE A 145 6.29 4.28 -0.26
C PHE A 145 7.26 4.93 0.72
N GLU A 146 7.02 6.19 1.07
CA GLU A 146 7.79 6.92 2.08
C GLU A 146 6.84 7.67 2.99
N SER A 147 7.10 7.66 4.30
CA SER A 147 6.32 8.42 5.28
C SER A 147 6.36 9.94 5.07
N GLY A 148 7.29 10.45 4.25
CA GLY A 148 7.56 11.89 4.11
C GLY A 148 8.17 12.52 5.35
N THR A 149 8.53 11.71 6.35
CA THR A 149 9.13 12.17 7.60
C THR A 149 10.47 11.52 7.91
N ARG A 150 10.91 10.52 7.12
CA ARG A 150 12.05 9.63 7.44
C ARG A 150 11.76 8.79 8.70
N ALA A 151 10.53 8.35 8.87
CA ALA A 151 10.14 7.47 9.96
C ALA A 151 10.85 6.11 9.87
N GLU A 152 11.07 5.65 8.64
CA GLU A 152 11.70 4.40 8.24
C GLU A 152 13.13 4.24 8.79
N GLU A 153 13.82 5.36 9.05
CA GLU A 153 15.20 5.40 9.52
C GLU A 153 15.33 5.39 11.06
N SER A 154 14.21 5.30 11.79
CA SER A 154 14.22 5.30 13.26
C SER A 154 13.18 4.35 13.82
N THR A 155 13.61 3.41 14.66
CA THR A 155 12.72 2.44 15.33
C THR A 155 11.56 3.13 16.06
N ARG A 156 11.83 4.21 16.80
CA ARG A 156 10.79 4.96 17.52
C ARG A 156 9.77 5.57 16.56
N ARG A 157 10.25 6.25 15.52
CA ARG A 157 9.38 6.96 14.57
C ARG A 157 8.62 5.99 13.68
N THR A 158 9.24 4.89 13.29
CA THR A 158 8.59 3.77 12.61
C THR A 158 7.45 3.22 13.47
N HIS A 159 7.68 2.97 14.76
CA HIS A 159 6.66 2.50 15.69
C HIS A 159 5.46 3.46 15.78
N GLU A 160 5.71 4.78 15.83
CA GLU A 160 4.68 5.82 15.79
C GLU A 160 3.93 5.83 14.45
N ALA A 161 4.66 5.82 13.33
CA ALA A 161 4.08 5.84 11.98
C ALA A 161 3.21 4.61 11.67
N THR A 162 3.50 3.44 12.27
CA THR A 162 2.63 2.25 12.13
C THR A 162 1.25 2.42 12.78
N ARG A 163 1.05 3.48 13.58
CA ARG A 163 -0.21 3.82 14.28
C ARG A 163 -0.82 5.13 13.81
N ASP A 164 -0.13 5.89 12.97
CA ASP A 164 -0.63 7.15 12.44
C ASP A 164 -1.66 6.93 11.33
N ARG A 165 -2.93 6.86 11.72
CA ARG A 165 -4.08 6.72 10.79
C ARG A 165 -4.19 7.86 9.78
N LYS A 166 -3.56 9.01 10.02
CA LYS A 166 -3.63 10.15 9.11
C LYS A 166 -2.70 9.96 7.92
N THR A 167 -1.48 9.49 8.15
CA THR A 167 -0.42 9.43 7.13
C THR A 167 -0.13 8.02 6.61
N ASN A 168 -0.49 6.98 7.35
CA ASN A 168 -0.26 5.60 6.96
C ASN A 168 -1.54 4.99 6.34
N PRO A 169 -1.61 4.85 5.01
CA PRO A 169 -2.80 4.30 4.34
C PRO A 169 -3.01 2.81 4.65
N PHE A 170 -1.96 2.08 4.99
CA PHE A 170 -2.00 0.63 5.15
C PHE A 170 -2.74 0.16 6.39
N ILE A 171 -2.90 1.02 7.41
CA ILE A 171 -3.64 0.69 8.63
C ILE A 171 -5.07 0.27 8.29
N HIS A 172 -5.77 1.09 7.50
CA HIS A 172 -7.16 0.83 7.12
C HIS A 172 -7.25 -0.37 6.16
N LEU A 173 -6.38 -0.44 5.17
CA LEU A 173 -6.30 -1.56 4.22
C LEU A 173 -6.20 -2.90 4.97
N TYR A 174 -5.28 -3.02 5.92
CA TYR A 174 -5.08 -4.28 6.63
C TYR A 174 -6.25 -4.57 7.57
N GLU A 175 -6.70 -3.59 8.37
CA GLU A 175 -7.82 -3.77 9.31
C GLU A 175 -9.10 -4.25 8.64
N ASN A 176 -9.45 -3.64 7.49
CA ASN A 176 -10.77 -3.79 6.89
C ASN A 176 -10.79 -4.70 5.66
N ASN A 177 -9.63 -5.00 5.07
CA ASN A 177 -9.59 -5.74 3.81
C ASN A 177 -8.67 -6.96 3.86
N LEU A 178 -7.38 -6.80 4.12
CA LEU A 178 -6.43 -7.91 3.96
C LEU A 178 -6.39 -8.86 5.17
N ILE A 179 -6.41 -8.35 6.40
CA ILE A 179 -6.45 -9.21 7.59
C ILE A 179 -7.77 -9.99 7.68
N PRO A 180 -8.96 -9.40 7.44
CA PRO A 180 -10.21 -10.19 7.42
C PRO A 180 -10.27 -11.30 6.37
N GLY A 181 -9.45 -11.25 5.33
CA GLY A 181 -9.42 -12.24 4.25
C GLY A 181 -8.83 -13.60 4.62
N GLU A 182 -8.26 -13.75 5.81
CA GLU A 182 -7.61 -14.98 6.26
C GLU A 182 -8.13 -15.43 7.64
N ASN A 183 -8.21 -16.74 7.85
CA ASN A 183 -8.49 -17.30 9.17
C ASN A 183 -7.19 -17.47 9.97
N TRP A 184 -6.75 -16.38 10.62
CA TRP A 184 -5.49 -16.32 11.36
C TRP A 184 -5.38 -17.29 12.54
N GLN A 185 -6.51 -17.82 13.03
CA GLN A 185 -6.50 -18.84 14.09
C GLN A 185 -5.93 -20.19 13.61
N ASN A 186 -5.88 -20.41 12.29
CA ASN A 186 -5.34 -21.64 11.71
C ASN A 186 -3.83 -21.63 11.59
N TYR A 187 -3.15 -20.49 11.81
CA TYR A 187 -1.71 -20.35 11.65
C TYR A 187 -1.03 -20.22 13.01
N ASP A 188 0.20 -20.72 13.07
CA ASP A 188 1.10 -20.59 14.22
C ASP A 188 2.21 -19.57 13.95
N VAL A 189 2.66 -19.50 12.68
CA VAL A 189 3.79 -18.65 12.25
C VAL A 189 3.38 -17.76 11.07
N VAL A 190 3.73 -16.49 11.16
CA VAL A 190 3.64 -15.53 10.06
C VAL A 190 5.04 -15.03 9.72
N GLY A 191 5.53 -15.37 8.53
CA GLY A 191 6.76 -14.81 7.97
C GLY A 191 6.44 -13.59 7.11
N ILE A 192 7.02 -12.43 7.40
CA ILE A 192 6.86 -11.20 6.59
C ILE A 192 8.22 -10.85 5.97
N SER A 193 8.29 -10.80 4.65
CA SER A 193 9.54 -10.55 3.93
C SER A 193 9.71 -9.07 3.56
N ILE A 194 10.52 -8.34 4.32
CA ILE A 194 10.84 -6.92 4.11
C ILE A 194 12.19 -6.82 3.39
N ILE A 195 12.19 -6.34 2.15
CA ILE A 195 13.39 -6.27 1.30
C ILE A 195 14.02 -4.89 1.31
N GLY A 196 13.20 -3.85 1.40
CA GLY A 196 13.64 -2.47 1.22
C GLY A 196 12.88 -1.50 2.10
N ILE A 197 13.36 -0.26 2.11
CA ILE A 197 12.86 0.83 2.95
C ILE A 197 11.35 1.07 2.77
N SER A 198 10.85 0.96 1.54
CA SER A 198 9.43 1.12 1.20
C SER A 198 8.50 0.10 1.87
N GLN A 199 9.05 -1.00 2.36
CA GLN A 199 8.30 -2.06 3.05
C GLN A 199 8.34 -1.93 4.57
N ILE A 200 9.14 -1.03 5.15
CA ILE A 200 9.30 -0.91 6.61
C ILE A 200 7.97 -0.54 7.27
N ILE A 201 7.37 0.59 6.88
CA ILE A 201 6.10 1.03 7.48
C ILE A 201 4.96 0.05 7.20
N PRO A 202 4.62 -0.32 5.94
CA PRO A 202 3.56 -1.29 5.69
C PRO A 202 3.83 -2.66 6.34
N GLY A 203 5.02 -3.22 6.20
CA GLY A 203 5.37 -4.54 6.78
C GLY A 203 5.26 -4.56 8.30
N LEU A 204 5.74 -3.52 9.00
CA LEU A 204 5.63 -3.42 10.45
C LEU A 204 4.22 -3.03 10.93
N THR A 205 3.43 -2.34 10.09
CA THR A 205 2.02 -2.09 10.36
C THR A 205 1.24 -3.40 10.37
N LEU A 206 1.47 -4.27 9.37
CA LEU A 206 0.89 -5.60 9.32
C LEU A 206 1.32 -6.43 10.54
N ALA A 207 2.61 -6.48 10.83
CA ALA A 207 3.15 -7.24 11.96
C ALA A 207 2.49 -6.80 13.28
N ARG A 208 2.39 -5.49 13.52
CA ARG A 208 1.73 -4.94 14.71
C ARG A 208 0.27 -5.38 14.80
N GLN A 209 -0.53 -5.14 13.75
CA GLN A 209 -1.96 -5.43 13.79
C GLN A 209 -2.24 -6.93 13.95
N LEU A 210 -1.45 -7.79 13.31
CA LEU A 210 -1.54 -9.24 13.53
C LEU A 210 -1.18 -9.60 14.97
N LYS A 211 -0.12 -9.03 15.55
CA LYS A 211 0.28 -9.34 16.93
C LYS A 211 -0.73 -8.87 17.97
N GLU A 212 -1.30 -7.68 17.77
CA GLU A 212 -2.33 -7.10 18.64
C GLU A 212 -3.65 -7.90 18.56
N LYS A 213 -4.04 -8.35 17.36
CA LYS A 213 -5.30 -9.08 17.14
C LYS A 213 -5.19 -10.58 17.42
N TYR A 214 -4.04 -11.18 17.18
CA TYR A 214 -3.77 -12.62 17.29
C TYR A 214 -2.45 -12.86 18.05
N PRO A 215 -2.45 -12.72 19.40
CA PRO A 215 -1.22 -12.78 20.19
C PRO A 215 -0.47 -14.11 20.10
N HIS A 216 -1.18 -15.20 19.76
CA HIS A 216 -0.63 -16.54 19.60
C HIS A 216 0.31 -16.67 18.40
N LEU A 217 0.16 -15.82 17.37
CA LEU A 217 1.01 -15.87 16.18
C LEU A 217 2.46 -15.55 16.53
N HIS A 218 3.37 -16.45 16.16
CA HIS A 218 4.79 -16.12 16.09
C HIS A 218 5.05 -15.34 14.80
N ILE A 219 5.46 -14.08 14.93
CA ILE A 219 5.76 -13.24 13.77
C ILE A 219 7.27 -13.19 13.59
N THR A 220 7.72 -13.60 12.41
CA THR A 220 9.12 -13.55 11.99
C THR A 220 9.25 -12.56 10.84
N LEU A 221 10.20 -11.65 10.94
CA LEU A 221 10.56 -10.74 9.85
C LEU A 221 11.83 -11.26 9.18
N GLY A 222 11.86 -11.26 7.85
CA GLY A 222 13.02 -11.68 7.05
C GLY A 222 13.27 -10.71 5.91
N GLY A 223 14.49 -10.69 5.39
CA GLY A 223 14.97 -9.74 4.39
C GLY A 223 16.45 -9.95 4.07
N PRO A 224 17.00 -9.27 3.06
CA PRO A 224 18.44 -9.23 2.80
C PRO A 224 19.23 -8.49 3.90
#